data_AF-A0A8H9KVE1-F1
#
_entry.id   AF-A0A8H9KVE1-F1
#
_cell.length_a   1.000
_cell.length_b   1.000
_cell.length_c   1.000
_cell.angle_alpha   90.00
_cell.angle_beta   90.00
_cell.angle_gamma   90.00
#
_symmetry.space_group_name_H-M   'P 1'
#
loop_
_entity.id
_entity.type
_entity.pdbx_description
1 polymer ?
#
loop_
_entity_poly.entity_id
_entity_poly.type
_entity_poly.pdbx_seq_one_letter_code
_entity_poly.pdbx_strand_id
1 'polypeptide(L)'
;MALKEELEKQGNWLFRYRSYIPIGILIIALSVLVYESKQNNKPIYCSSTYEIICLSVGIIGLGIRVYTVGYTPKNTSGRNTHEGQVADTLNKTGIYSTVRHPLYLGNFLMWLGPALLTGNMWFVMAFILFYWLYYERIMFAEEQFLERKFGEAYTKWAASVPAFIPDFSKFRRPEVSFSIKKVLKKEKNGLFALFLIFGVFDFIGEWLNNHAHFNILIIAGTVITMLMYVVLKFIKSRTSLLNESR
;
A
#
# COMPACT_ATOMS: atom_id res chain seq x y z
N MET A 1 -29.55 8.47 -11.64
CA MET A 1 -28.81 7.55 -10.74
C MET A 1 -28.61 8.31 -9.44
N ALA A 2 -28.85 7.70 -8.29
CA ALA A 2 -28.64 8.39 -7.02
C ALA A 2 -27.13 8.56 -6.77
N LEU A 3 -26.71 9.62 -6.07
CA LEU A 3 -25.29 9.87 -5.78
C LEU A 3 -24.60 8.64 -5.16
N LYS A 4 -25.28 7.95 -4.24
CA LYS A 4 -24.81 6.70 -3.63
C LYS A 4 -24.45 5.63 -4.67
N GLU A 5 -25.29 5.45 -5.68
CA GLU A 5 -25.07 4.47 -6.76
C GLU A 5 -23.89 4.89 -7.65
N GLU A 6 -23.73 6.19 -7.90
CA GLU A 6 -22.59 6.72 -8.66
C GLU A 6 -21.26 6.52 -7.92
N LEU A 7 -21.22 6.82 -6.62
CA LEU A 7 -20.03 6.62 -5.77
C LEU A 7 -19.62 5.16 -5.72
N GLU A 8 -20.60 4.26 -5.58
CA GLU A 8 -20.36 2.83 -5.59
C GLU A 8 -19.82 2.35 -6.95
N LYS A 9 -20.42 2.81 -8.06
CA LYS A 9 -19.97 2.47 -9.41
C LYS A 9 -18.54 2.96 -9.68
N GLN A 10 -18.22 4.20 -9.29
CA GLN A 10 -16.87 4.75 -9.38
C GLN A 10 -15.88 3.96 -8.52
N GLY A 11 -16.25 3.64 -7.28
CA GLY A 11 -15.43 2.84 -6.37
C GLY A 11 -15.09 1.45 -6.91
N ASN A 12 -16.08 0.76 -7.48
CA ASN A 12 -15.88 -0.55 -8.13
C ASN A 12 -14.96 -0.46 -9.35
N TRP A 13 -15.11 0.59 -10.16
CA TRP A 13 -14.20 0.84 -11.28
C TRP A 13 -12.77 1.09 -10.80
N LEU A 14 -12.58 1.97 -9.82
CA LEU A 14 -11.28 2.26 -9.23
C LEU A 14 -10.65 1.00 -8.59
N PHE A 15 -11.45 0.18 -7.90
CA PHE A 15 -11.00 -1.09 -7.32
C PHE A 15 -10.45 -2.04 -8.38
N ARG A 16 -11.09 -2.11 -9.55
CA ARG A 16 -10.65 -2.97 -10.68
C ARG A 16 -9.33 -2.51 -11.28
N TYR A 17 -9.12 -1.20 -11.39
CA TYR A 17 -7.91 -0.63 -12.00
C TYR A 17 -6.85 -0.18 -10.98
N ARG A 18 -7.01 -0.54 -9.71
CA ARG A 18 -6.18 -0.04 -8.60
C ARG A 18 -4.68 -0.31 -8.70
N SER A 19 -4.29 -1.28 -9.54
CA SER A 19 -2.88 -1.63 -9.79
C SER A 19 -2.21 -0.70 -10.80
N TYR A 20 -2.98 -0.02 -11.66
CA TYR A 20 -2.45 0.80 -12.76
C TYR A 20 -2.44 2.29 -12.43
N ILE A 21 -3.44 2.78 -11.68
CA ILE A 21 -3.55 4.19 -11.29
C ILE A 21 -2.27 4.72 -10.61
N PRO A 22 -1.66 4.00 -9.64
CA PRO A 22 -0.43 4.46 -9.02
C PRO A 22 0.77 4.60 -9.96
N ILE A 23 0.78 3.90 -11.11
CA ILE A 23 1.85 4.01 -12.11
C ILE A 23 1.81 5.40 -12.77
N GLY A 24 0.62 5.93 -13.06
CA GLY A 24 0.48 7.30 -13.57
C GLY A 24 1.02 8.34 -12.58
N ILE A 25 0.70 8.16 -11.29
CA ILE A 25 1.20 9.03 -10.21
C ILE A 25 2.72 8.94 -10.09
N LEU A 26 3.29 7.74 -10.24
CA LEU A 26 4.73 7.53 -10.24
C LEU A 26 5.43 8.29 -11.37
N ILE A 27 4.86 8.27 -12.58
CA ILE A 27 5.39 9.04 -13.72
C ILE A 27 5.37 10.55 -13.42
N ILE A 28 4.28 11.05 -12.84
CA ILE A 28 4.17 12.45 -12.44
C ILE A 28 5.22 12.78 -11.37
N ALA A 29 5.36 11.93 -10.34
CA ALA A 29 6.34 12.12 -9.27
C ALA A 29 7.78 12.18 -9.80
N LEU A 30 8.15 11.30 -10.73
CA LEU A 30 9.45 11.33 -11.40
C LEU A 30 9.64 12.59 -12.26
N SER A 31 8.58 13.07 -12.91
CA SER A 31 8.62 14.31 -13.68
C SER A 31 8.83 15.53 -12.78
N VAL A 32 8.20 15.55 -11.61
CA VAL A 32 8.42 16.58 -10.58
C VAL A 32 9.84 16.52 -10.06
N LEU A 33 10.37 15.32 -9.78
CA LEU A 33 11.78 15.15 -9.37
C LEU A 33 12.74 15.76 -10.42
N VAL A 34 12.52 15.45 -11.71
CA VAL A 34 13.35 16.01 -12.80
C VAL A 34 13.25 17.54 -12.85
N TYR A 35 12.06 18.09 -12.67
CA TYR A 35 11.83 19.53 -12.64
C TYR A 35 12.57 20.21 -11.48
N GLU A 36 12.41 19.68 -10.26
CA GLU A 36 13.06 20.19 -9.06
C GLU A 36 14.59 20.11 -9.15
N SER A 37 15.13 19.05 -9.75
CA SER A 37 16.60 18.86 -9.91
C SER A 37 17.19 19.88 -10.86
N LYS A 38 16.43 20.35 -11.85
CA LYS A 38 16.88 21.38 -12.78
C LYS A 38 16.78 22.79 -12.19
N GLN A 39 15.82 23.03 -11.31
CA GLN A 39 15.55 24.35 -10.77
C GLN A 39 16.42 24.66 -9.53
N ASN A 40 16.71 23.66 -8.70
CA ASN A 40 17.44 23.86 -7.44
C ASN A 40 18.90 23.41 -7.56
N ASN A 41 19.85 24.31 -7.26
CA ASN A 41 21.29 24.00 -7.26
C ASN A 41 21.72 22.95 -6.22
N LYS A 42 20.88 22.66 -5.21
CA LYS A 42 21.10 21.64 -4.18
C LYS A 42 19.75 21.06 -3.74
N PRO A 43 19.28 19.98 -4.36
CA PRO A 43 18.01 19.39 -3.97
C PRO A 43 18.07 18.75 -2.59
N ILE A 44 17.06 19.05 -1.74
CA ILE A 44 16.92 18.53 -0.37
C ILE A 44 16.87 17.00 -0.33
N TYR A 45 16.40 16.37 -1.41
CA TYR A 45 16.27 14.92 -1.55
C TYR A 45 17.57 14.16 -1.82
N CYS A 46 18.68 14.84 -2.13
CA CYS A 46 20.00 14.19 -2.26
C CYS A 46 20.69 13.88 -0.92
N SER A 47 20.05 14.17 0.22
CA SER A 47 20.58 13.74 1.51
C SER A 47 20.19 12.29 1.78
N SER A 48 21.17 11.41 1.97
CA SER A 48 20.93 10.00 2.32
C SER A 48 20.04 9.85 3.56
N THR A 49 20.09 10.81 4.50
CA THR A 49 19.19 10.84 5.67
C THR A 49 17.74 11.06 5.27
N TYR A 50 17.48 11.98 4.34
CA TYR A 50 16.12 12.28 3.87
C TYR A 50 15.52 11.09 3.13
N GLU A 51 16.29 10.42 2.29
CA GLU A 51 15.85 9.20 1.60
C GLU A 51 15.49 8.08 2.58
N ILE A 52 16.31 7.89 3.63
CA ILE A 52 16.04 6.90 4.67
C ILE A 52 14.75 7.23 5.43
N ILE A 53 14.49 8.51 5.72
CA ILE A 53 13.21 8.94 6.32
C ILE A 53 12.05 8.59 5.39
N CYS A 54 12.13 8.92 4.11
CA CYS A 54 11.11 8.60 3.12
C CYS A 54 10.88 7.09 3.01
N LEU A 55 11.96 6.29 2.98
CA LEU A 55 11.90 4.83 2.93
C LEU A 55 11.24 4.28 4.19
N SER A 56 11.56 4.83 5.36
CA SER A 56 10.98 4.44 6.64
C SER A 56 9.47 4.62 6.66
N VAL A 57 8.93 5.71 6.08
CA VAL A 57 7.48 5.90 5.90
C VAL A 57 6.88 4.76 5.08
N GLY A 58 7.53 4.40 3.97
CA GLY A 58 7.08 3.30 3.12
C GLY A 58 7.14 1.93 3.82
N ILE A 59 8.20 1.69 4.60
CA ILE A 59 8.40 0.46 5.38
C ILE A 59 7.37 0.35 6.52
N ILE A 60 7.00 1.45 7.17
CA ILE A 60 5.90 1.46 8.16
C ILE A 60 4.59 1.05 7.48
N GLY A 61 4.30 1.59 6.29
CA GLY A 61 3.14 1.20 5.49
C GLY A 61 3.14 -0.29 5.15
N LEU A 62 4.29 -0.82 4.72
CA LEU A 62 4.46 -2.24 4.46
C LEU A 62 4.30 -3.08 5.74
N GLY A 63 4.80 -2.60 6.88
CA GLY A 63 4.64 -3.25 8.19
C GLY A 63 3.18 -3.39 8.59
N ILE A 64 2.38 -2.34 8.41
CA ILE A 64 0.93 -2.38 8.59
C ILE A 64 0.30 -3.45 7.70
N ARG A 65 0.69 -3.53 6.43
CA ARG A 65 0.18 -4.56 5.52
C ARG A 65 0.60 -5.97 5.93
N VAL A 66 1.86 -6.17 6.30
CA VAL A 66 2.39 -7.45 6.78
C VAL A 66 1.61 -7.94 7.99
N TYR A 67 1.43 -7.06 8.98
CA TYR A 67 0.65 -7.35 10.18
C TYR A 67 -0.80 -7.71 9.82
N THR A 68 -1.45 -6.87 9.03
CA THR A 68 -2.83 -7.07 8.59
C THR A 68 -2.99 -8.41 7.87
N VAL A 69 -2.17 -8.65 6.84
CA VAL A 69 -2.24 -9.86 6.02
C VAL A 69 -1.97 -11.10 6.86
N GLY A 70 -0.98 -11.07 7.74
CA GLY A 70 -0.64 -12.21 8.59
C GLY A 70 -1.79 -12.68 9.49
N TYR A 71 -2.65 -11.76 9.92
CA TYR A 71 -3.81 -12.03 10.77
C TYR A 71 -5.17 -12.03 10.04
N THR A 72 -5.18 -12.04 8.70
CA THR A 72 -6.46 -12.12 7.95
C THR A 72 -6.93 -13.57 7.80
N PRO A 73 -8.22 -13.87 8.03
CA PRO A 73 -8.86 -15.10 7.59
C PRO A 73 -8.69 -15.38 6.09
N LYS A 74 -8.94 -16.63 5.67
CA LYS A 74 -8.93 -16.99 4.25
C LYS A 74 -10.02 -16.19 3.50
N ASN A 75 -9.74 -15.79 2.26
CA ASN A 75 -10.70 -15.12 1.37
C ASN A 75 -11.37 -13.83 1.89
N THR A 76 -10.73 -13.06 2.77
CA THR A 76 -11.24 -11.74 3.21
C THR A 76 -10.38 -10.56 2.79
N SER A 77 -9.23 -10.82 2.16
CA SER A 77 -8.26 -9.79 1.76
C SER A 77 -7.48 -10.25 0.52
N GLY A 78 -8.23 -10.61 -0.52
CA GLY A 78 -7.71 -11.05 -1.82
C GLY A 78 -7.21 -9.90 -2.71
N ARG A 79 -6.47 -10.23 -3.77
CA ARG A 79 -6.09 -9.29 -4.84
C ARG A 79 -6.98 -9.46 -6.08
N ASN A 80 -8.26 -9.71 -5.85
CA ASN A 80 -9.22 -10.14 -6.85
C ASN A 80 -9.77 -8.93 -7.63
N THR A 81 -8.91 -8.26 -8.42
CA THR A 81 -9.30 -7.01 -9.11
C THR A 81 -10.37 -7.24 -10.18
N HIS A 82 -10.43 -8.44 -10.77
CA HIS A 82 -11.36 -8.77 -11.85
C HIS A 82 -12.64 -9.45 -11.35
N GLU A 83 -12.52 -10.28 -10.32
CA GLU A 83 -13.65 -11.01 -9.71
C GLU A 83 -14.48 -10.13 -8.76
N GLY A 84 -13.97 -8.93 -8.44
CA GLY A 84 -14.63 -7.99 -7.54
C GLY A 84 -14.31 -8.25 -6.07
N GLN A 85 -15.17 -7.73 -5.20
CA GLN A 85 -14.98 -7.82 -3.76
C GLN A 85 -15.35 -9.22 -3.24
N VAL A 86 -14.48 -9.78 -2.39
CA VAL A 86 -14.63 -11.13 -1.83
C VAL A 86 -14.32 -11.07 -0.34
N ALA A 87 -15.27 -11.53 0.47
CA ALA A 87 -15.13 -11.62 1.92
C ALA A 87 -15.93 -12.81 2.47
N ASP A 88 -15.28 -13.92 2.80
CA ASP A 88 -15.98 -15.08 3.39
C ASP A 88 -16.44 -14.80 4.83
N THR A 89 -15.68 -14.00 5.57
CA THR A 89 -16.01 -13.55 6.92
C THR A 89 -15.75 -12.05 7.07
N LEU A 90 -16.39 -11.44 8.06
CA LEU A 90 -16.15 -10.05 8.41
C LEU A 90 -14.96 -9.96 9.39
N ASN A 91 -13.88 -9.30 8.97
CA ASN A 91 -12.70 -9.10 9.80
C ASN A 91 -12.97 -8.02 10.86
N LYS A 92 -12.95 -8.37 12.15
CA LYS A 92 -13.26 -7.44 13.25
C LYS A 92 -12.18 -7.37 14.35
N THR A 93 -11.15 -8.20 14.27
CA THR A 93 -10.10 -8.34 15.29
C THR A 93 -8.72 -8.02 14.71
N GLY A 94 -7.72 -7.89 15.59
CA GLY A 94 -6.41 -7.36 15.22
C GLY A 94 -6.52 -5.91 14.77
N ILE A 95 -5.78 -5.54 13.74
CA ILE A 95 -5.79 -4.15 13.24
C ILE A 95 -7.14 -3.71 12.65
N TYR A 96 -8.00 -4.64 12.23
CA TYR A 96 -9.39 -4.30 11.83
C TYR A 96 -10.27 -3.84 13.00
N SER A 97 -9.84 -4.02 14.25
CA SER A 97 -10.54 -3.44 15.41
C SER A 97 -10.18 -1.96 15.64
N THR A 98 -9.08 -1.48 15.06
CA THR A 98 -8.59 -0.10 15.25
C THR A 98 -8.93 0.80 14.07
N VAL A 99 -9.01 0.24 12.85
CA VAL A 99 -9.38 0.95 11.62
C VAL A 99 -10.08 0.00 10.65
N ARG A 100 -11.08 0.48 9.90
CA ARG A 100 -11.84 -0.36 8.96
C ARG A 100 -11.03 -0.81 7.74
N HIS A 101 -10.08 0.01 7.29
CA HIS A 101 -9.35 -0.19 6.02
C HIS A 101 -7.82 -0.21 6.15
N PRO A 102 -7.24 -1.09 6.99
CA PRO A 102 -5.81 -1.09 7.32
C PRO A 102 -4.90 -1.36 6.10
N LEU A 103 -5.37 -2.15 5.11
CA LEU A 103 -4.60 -2.41 3.89
C LEU A 103 -4.44 -1.17 3.01
N TYR A 104 -5.45 -0.31 2.96
CA TYR A 104 -5.40 0.96 2.23
C TYR A 104 -4.56 1.99 2.96
N LEU A 105 -4.64 2.04 4.30
CA LEU A 105 -3.71 2.84 5.12
C LEU A 105 -2.25 2.45 4.88
N GLY A 106 -1.95 1.15 4.90
CA GLY A 106 -0.60 0.66 4.61
C GLY A 106 -0.15 0.97 3.18
N ASN A 107 -1.03 0.85 2.19
CA ASN A 107 -0.72 1.26 0.82
C ASN A 107 -0.46 2.76 0.69
N PHE A 108 -1.28 3.59 1.34
CA PHE A 108 -1.11 5.04 1.33
C PHE A 108 0.29 5.41 1.82
N LEU A 109 0.74 4.87 2.95
CA LEU A 109 2.09 5.13 3.48
C LEU A 109 3.20 4.58 2.58
N MET A 110 3.00 3.40 1.96
CA MET A 110 3.94 2.86 0.96
C MET A 110 4.14 3.79 -0.24
N TRP A 111 3.09 4.50 -0.67
CA TRP A 111 3.16 5.45 -1.78
C TRP A 111 3.53 6.87 -1.35
N LEU A 112 3.26 7.24 -0.09
CA LEU A 112 3.68 8.52 0.48
C LEU A 112 5.21 8.62 0.56
N GLY A 113 5.91 7.52 0.89
CA GLY A 113 7.37 7.49 0.89
C GLY A 113 8.00 7.99 -0.41
N PRO A 114 7.69 7.38 -1.58
CA PRO A 114 8.15 7.87 -2.88
C PRO A 114 7.64 9.28 -3.24
N ALA A 115 6.43 9.66 -2.82
CA ALA A 115 5.94 11.02 -3.07
C ALA A 115 6.80 12.08 -2.34
N LEU A 116 7.27 11.78 -1.13
CA LEU A 116 8.17 12.65 -0.37
C LEU A 116 9.53 12.80 -1.07
N LEU A 117 10.03 11.77 -1.76
CA LEU A 117 11.31 11.85 -2.50
C LEU A 117 11.33 12.95 -3.58
N THR A 118 10.16 13.42 -4.04
CA THR A 118 10.10 14.56 -4.97
C THR A 118 10.64 15.85 -4.37
N GLY A 119 10.70 15.97 -3.04
CA GLY A 119 11.06 17.21 -2.34
C GLY A 119 10.08 18.38 -2.52
N ASN A 120 8.96 18.17 -3.23
CA ASN A 120 7.99 19.21 -3.55
C ASN A 120 6.76 19.09 -2.64
N MET A 121 6.60 20.04 -1.71
CA MET A 121 5.49 20.04 -0.75
C MET A 121 4.11 20.14 -1.42
N TRP A 122 3.98 20.90 -2.51
CA TRP A 122 2.72 21.03 -3.25
C TRP A 122 2.31 19.72 -3.89
N PHE A 123 3.27 18.99 -4.47
CA PHE A 123 3.04 17.65 -5.01
C PHE A 123 2.61 16.69 -3.91
N VAL A 124 3.28 16.71 -2.75
CA VAL A 124 2.91 15.86 -1.60
C VAL A 124 1.49 16.17 -1.10
N MET A 125 1.10 17.44 -0.98
CA MET A 125 -0.26 17.82 -0.60
C MET A 125 -1.30 17.37 -1.64
N ALA A 126 -1.02 17.56 -2.92
CA ALA A 126 -1.87 17.11 -4.01
C ALA A 126 -2.00 15.57 -4.02
N PHE A 127 -0.90 14.86 -3.79
CA PHE A 127 -0.86 13.42 -3.65
C PHE A 127 -1.74 12.93 -2.50
N ILE A 128 -1.65 13.56 -1.32
CA ILE A 128 -2.47 13.20 -0.15
C ILE A 128 -3.96 13.39 -0.45
N LEU A 129 -4.34 14.52 -1.03
CA LEU A 129 -5.74 14.80 -1.39
C LEU A 129 -6.26 13.82 -2.46
N PHE A 130 -5.44 13.54 -3.48
CA PHE A 130 -5.79 12.55 -4.49
C PHE A 130 -6.01 11.17 -3.87
N TYR A 131 -5.07 10.70 -3.04
CA TYR A 131 -5.17 9.39 -2.39
C TYR A 131 -6.35 9.30 -1.43
N TRP A 132 -6.68 10.39 -0.74
CA TRP A 132 -7.89 10.48 0.09
C TRP A 132 -9.14 10.21 -0.75
N LEU A 133 -9.37 10.99 -1.81
CA LEU A 133 -10.56 10.84 -2.66
C LEU A 133 -10.57 9.48 -3.37
N TYR A 134 -9.42 9.04 -3.88
CA TYR A 134 -9.26 7.76 -4.56
C TYR A 134 -9.66 6.59 -3.67
N TYR A 135 -9.11 6.53 -2.45
CA TYR A 135 -9.44 5.43 -1.53
C TYR A 135 -10.82 5.58 -0.92
N GLU A 136 -11.33 6.79 -0.67
CA GLU A 136 -12.70 7.01 -0.19
C GLU A 136 -13.71 6.33 -1.12
N ARG A 137 -13.57 6.51 -2.44
CA ARG A 137 -14.47 5.85 -3.41
C ARG A 137 -14.37 4.33 -3.35
N ILE A 138 -13.16 3.78 -3.31
CA ILE A 138 -12.96 2.32 -3.23
C ILE A 138 -13.55 1.77 -1.93
N MET A 139 -13.24 2.41 -0.80
CA MET A 139 -13.73 2.06 0.52
C MET A 139 -15.25 2.10 0.52
N PHE A 140 -15.88 3.16 0.00
CA PHE A 140 -17.33 3.27 -0.08
C PHE A 140 -17.97 2.07 -0.80
N ALA A 141 -17.44 1.68 -1.96
CA ALA A 141 -17.94 0.50 -2.67
C ALA A 141 -17.75 -0.79 -1.86
N GLU A 142 -16.62 -0.93 -1.16
CA GLU A 142 -16.34 -2.07 -0.26
C GLU A 142 -17.29 -2.12 0.92
N GLU A 143 -17.59 -0.98 1.53
CA GLU A 143 -18.54 -0.88 2.62
C GLU A 143 -19.96 -1.23 2.16
N GLN A 144 -20.38 -0.81 0.96
CA GLN A 144 -21.67 -1.20 0.39
C GLN A 144 -21.77 -2.70 0.12
N PHE A 145 -20.71 -3.33 -0.38
CA PHE A 145 -20.65 -4.79 -0.52
C PHE A 145 -20.72 -5.51 0.83
N LEU A 146 -19.95 -5.07 1.82
CA LEU A 146 -19.93 -5.68 3.15
C LEU A 146 -21.26 -5.50 3.88
N GLU A 147 -21.89 -4.33 3.75
CA GLU A 147 -23.23 -4.04 4.28
C GLU A 147 -24.28 -4.97 3.66
N ARG A 148 -24.30 -5.13 2.34
CA ARG A 148 -25.22 -6.07 1.68
C ARG A 148 -24.96 -7.53 2.06
N LYS A 149 -23.70 -7.91 2.28
CA LYS A 149 -23.32 -9.30 2.58
C LYS A 149 -23.56 -9.69 4.04
N PHE A 150 -23.24 -8.81 4.99
CA PHE A 150 -23.24 -9.10 6.43
C PHE A 150 -24.30 -8.33 7.21
N GLY A 151 -25.02 -7.40 6.57
CA GLY A 151 -26.14 -6.67 7.15
C GLY A 151 -25.79 -5.97 8.46
N GLU A 152 -26.61 -6.20 9.48
CA GLU A 152 -26.49 -5.56 10.80
C GLU A 152 -25.15 -5.85 11.49
N ALA A 153 -24.54 -7.02 11.23
CA ALA A 153 -23.24 -7.37 11.79
C ALA A 153 -22.13 -6.42 11.31
N TYR A 154 -22.21 -5.99 10.05
CA TYR A 154 -21.29 -4.99 9.49
C TYR A 154 -21.58 -3.60 10.06
N THR A 155 -22.84 -3.14 10.03
CA THR A 155 -23.19 -1.78 10.43
C THR A 155 -22.87 -1.52 11.92
N LYS A 156 -23.15 -2.48 12.80
CA LYS A 156 -22.77 -2.39 14.24
C LYS A 156 -21.27 -2.28 14.44
N TRP A 157 -20.47 -3.09 13.73
CA TRP A 157 -19.02 -3.02 13.81
C TRP A 157 -18.50 -1.69 13.25
N ALA A 158 -18.97 -1.30 12.07
CA ALA A 158 -18.53 -0.10 11.36
C ALA A 158 -18.84 1.20 12.12
N ALA A 159 -19.97 1.26 12.84
CA ALA A 159 -20.31 2.41 13.70
C ALA A 159 -19.31 2.62 14.85
N SER A 160 -18.61 1.56 15.28
CA SER A 160 -17.67 1.61 16.40
C SER A 160 -16.21 1.80 15.99
N VAL A 161 -15.86 1.61 14.71
CA VAL A 161 -14.47 1.61 14.21
C VAL A 161 -14.26 2.71 13.17
N PRO A 162 -13.23 3.57 13.32
CA PRO A 162 -12.97 4.65 12.37
C PRO A 162 -12.57 4.13 10.99
N ALA A 163 -12.88 4.89 9.94
CA ALA A 163 -12.55 4.52 8.55
C ALA A 163 -11.07 4.67 8.23
N PHE A 164 -10.45 5.79 8.63
CA PHE A 164 -9.13 6.22 8.14
C PHE A 164 -8.05 6.29 9.23
N ILE A 165 -8.34 6.97 10.35
CA ILE A 165 -7.37 7.18 11.42
C ILE A 165 -7.53 6.07 12.46
N PRO A 166 -6.51 5.25 12.71
CA PRO A 166 -6.61 4.16 13.68
C PRO A 166 -6.83 4.66 15.11
N ASP A 167 -7.78 4.05 15.80
CA ASP A 167 -7.98 4.18 17.23
C ASP A 167 -7.41 2.95 17.93
N PHE A 168 -6.16 3.05 18.39
CA PHE A 168 -5.46 1.93 19.02
C PHE A 168 -6.06 1.53 20.38
N SER A 169 -6.87 2.38 21.01
CA SER A 169 -7.56 2.02 22.26
C SER A 169 -8.58 0.89 22.07
N LYS A 170 -9.08 0.72 20.84
CA LYS A 170 -10.06 -0.30 20.45
C LYS A 170 -9.43 -1.65 20.08
N PHE A 171 -8.12 -1.79 20.22
CA PHE A 171 -7.42 -3.00 19.78
C PHE A 171 -7.95 -4.25 20.48
N ARG A 172 -8.40 -5.21 19.67
CA ARG A 172 -8.81 -6.56 20.08
C ARG A 172 -7.82 -7.56 19.51
N ARG A 173 -7.39 -8.53 20.34
CA ARG A 173 -6.44 -9.56 19.91
C ARG A 173 -7.00 -10.34 18.69
N PRO A 174 -6.15 -10.66 17.69
CA PRO A 174 -6.58 -11.47 16.54
C PRO A 174 -7.12 -12.84 16.97
N GLU A 175 -8.20 -13.29 16.30
CA GLU A 175 -8.78 -14.62 16.52
C GLU A 175 -7.99 -15.73 15.81
N VAL A 176 -7.22 -15.38 14.78
CA VAL A 176 -6.38 -16.30 14.01
C VAL A 176 -4.91 -16.11 14.36
N SER A 177 -4.11 -17.16 14.20
CA SER A 177 -2.66 -17.07 14.35
C SER A 177 -2.00 -16.37 13.16
N PHE A 178 -0.83 -15.78 13.40
CA PHE A 178 -0.08 -15.09 12.36
C PHE A 178 0.47 -16.09 11.33
N SER A 179 0.19 -15.85 10.05
CA SER A 179 0.64 -16.72 8.96
C SER A 179 1.76 -16.09 8.14
N ILE A 180 3.00 -16.52 8.41
CA ILE A 180 4.19 -16.12 7.63
C ILE A 180 4.03 -16.52 6.16
N LYS A 181 3.49 -17.71 5.88
CA LYS A 181 3.26 -18.20 4.51
C LYS A 181 2.38 -17.23 3.71
N LYS A 182 1.30 -16.73 4.33
CA LYS A 182 0.38 -15.77 3.71
C LYS A 182 1.07 -14.44 3.42
N VAL A 183 1.87 -13.95 4.38
CA VAL A 183 2.68 -12.74 4.23
C VAL A 183 3.65 -12.87 3.06
N LEU A 184 4.48 -13.91 3.04
CA LEU A 184 5.46 -14.14 1.96
C LEU A 184 4.77 -14.26 0.59
N LYS A 185 3.63 -14.96 0.53
CA LYS A 185 2.88 -15.14 -0.72
C LYS A 185 2.30 -13.82 -1.26
N LYS A 186 1.75 -12.98 -0.39
CA LYS A 186 1.03 -11.75 -0.77
C LYS A 186 1.96 -10.53 -0.84
N GLU A 187 2.84 -10.31 0.14
CA GLU A 187 3.58 -9.06 0.27
C GLU A 187 4.92 -9.00 -0.48
N LYS A 188 5.42 -10.13 -1.04
CA LYS A 188 6.67 -10.14 -1.83
C LYS A 188 6.71 -9.10 -2.97
N ASN A 189 5.57 -8.87 -3.63
CA ASN A 189 5.49 -7.90 -4.72
C ASN A 189 5.58 -6.47 -4.18
N GLY A 190 4.93 -6.18 -3.04
CA GLY A 190 4.90 -4.85 -2.45
C GLY A 190 6.26 -4.46 -1.89
N LEU A 191 6.94 -5.39 -1.21
CA LEU A 191 8.29 -5.17 -0.71
C LEU A 191 9.29 -4.92 -1.84
N PHE A 192 9.30 -5.76 -2.87
CA PHE A 192 10.20 -5.55 -4.01
C PHE A 192 9.88 -4.25 -4.75
N ALA A 193 8.60 -3.96 -5.02
CA ALA A 193 8.20 -2.72 -5.69
C ALA A 193 8.60 -1.47 -4.91
N LEU A 194 8.49 -1.49 -3.58
CA LEU A 194 8.92 -0.38 -2.72
C LEU A 194 10.40 -0.08 -2.92
N PHE A 195 11.28 -1.07 -2.73
CA PHE A 195 12.72 -0.87 -2.90
C PHE A 195 13.08 -0.50 -4.35
N LEU A 196 12.45 -1.14 -5.33
CA LEU A 196 12.68 -0.83 -6.74
C LEU A 196 12.33 0.63 -7.07
N ILE A 197 11.20 1.15 -6.59
CA ILE A 197 10.82 2.55 -6.79
C ILE A 197 11.85 3.47 -6.15
N PHE A 198 12.25 3.21 -4.90
CA PHE A 198 13.29 4.00 -4.23
C PHE A 198 14.62 3.97 -4.98
N GLY A 199 15.05 2.80 -5.47
CA GLY A 199 16.27 2.66 -6.27
C GLY A 199 16.20 3.40 -7.61
N VAL A 200 15.02 3.47 -8.24
CA VAL A 200 14.82 4.27 -9.46
C VAL A 200 14.91 5.77 -9.16
N PHE A 201 14.34 6.24 -8.05
CA PHE A 201 14.44 7.63 -7.62
C PHE A 201 15.88 8.03 -7.28
N ASP A 202 16.59 7.22 -6.48
CA ASP A 202 18.01 7.40 -6.13
C ASP A 202 18.86 7.46 -7.41
N PHE A 203 18.69 6.50 -8.33
CA PHE A 203 19.42 6.47 -9.59
C PHE A 203 19.18 7.71 -10.45
N ILE A 204 17.91 8.11 -10.65
CA ILE A 204 17.58 9.29 -11.46
C ILE A 204 18.08 10.57 -10.77
N GLY A 205 17.93 10.68 -9.45
CA GLY A 205 18.40 11.81 -8.67
C GLY A 205 19.91 12.02 -8.82
N GLU A 206 20.69 10.97 -8.58
CA GLU A 206 22.16 11.01 -8.72
C GLU A 206 22.59 11.32 -10.16
N TRP A 207 21.95 10.68 -11.15
CA TRP A 207 22.25 10.92 -12.56
C TRP A 207 22.00 12.37 -12.98
N LEU A 208 20.87 12.97 -12.59
CA LEU A 208 20.54 14.36 -12.92
C LEU A 208 21.49 15.37 -12.29
N ASN A 209 22.03 15.06 -11.11
CA ASN A 209 22.93 15.94 -10.39
C ASN A 209 24.42 15.69 -10.72
N ASN A 210 24.73 14.77 -11.65
CA ASN A 210 26.09 14.31 -11.95
C ASN A 210 26.86 13.85 -10.70
N HIS A 211 26.15 13.26 -9.74
CA HIS A 211 26.71 12.67 -8.54
C HIS A 211 26.72 11.14 -8.67
N ALA A 212 27.54 10.49 -7.84
CA ALA A 212 27.62 9.03 -7.75
C ALA A 212 27.53 8.56 -6.28
N HIS A 213 26.84 9.34 -5.45
CA HIS A 213 26.63 9.09 -4.02
C HIS A 213 25.39 8.23 -3.79
N PHE A 214 25.28 7.13 -4.53
CA PHE A 214 24.14 6.22 -4.41
C PHE A 214 23.99 5.68 -3.01
N ASN A 215 22.75 5.54 -2.59
CA ASN A 215 22.43 4.99 -1.29
C ASN A 215 22.61 3.46 -1.27
N ILE A 216 23.73 3.00 -0.71
CA ILE A 216 24.10 1.57 -0.64
C ILE A 216 22.98 0.73 0.00
N LEU A 217 22.26 1.27 0.99
CA LEU A 217 21.15 0.56 1.63
C LEU A 217 20.00 0.32 0.65
N ILE A 218 19.67 1.32 -0.16
CA ILE A 218 18.61 1.22 -1.18
C ILE A 218 19.03 0.24 -2.29
N ILE A 219 20.27 0.32 -2.77
CA ILE A 219 20.79 -0.61 -3.78
C ILE A 219 20.78 -2.05 -3.24
N ALA A 220 21.41 -2.28 -2.09
CA ALA A 220 21.47 -3.61 -1.48
C ALA A 220 20.06 -4.15 -1.20
N GLY A 221 19.17 -3.31 -0.65
CA GLY A 221 17.78 -3.65 -0.41
C GLY A 221 17.03 -4.02 -1.70
N THR A 222 17.27 -3.30 -2.79
CA THR A 222 16.68 -3.61 -4.12
C THR A 222 17.15 -4.97 -4.63
N VAL A 223 18.45 -5.26 -4.57
CA VAL A 223 19.01 -6.54 -5.00
C VAL A 223 18.48 -7.70 -4.14
N ILE A 224 18.52 -7.55 -2.81
CA ILE A 224 18.05 -8.59 -1.87
C ILE A 224 16.56 -8.87 -2.08
N THR A 225 15.73 -7.83 -2.18
CA THR A 225 14.29 -8.00 -2.37
C THR A 225 13.94 -8.53 -3.75
N MET A 226 14.73 -8.22 -4.79
CA MET A 226 14.61 -8.83 -6.11
C MET A 226 14.87 -10.33 -6.06
N LEU A 227 15.99 -10.75 -5.46
CA LEU A 227 16.33 -12.17 -5.29
C LEU A 227 15.24 -12.90 -4.51
N MET A 228 14.78 -12.31 -3.39
CA MET A 228 13.70 -12.88 -2.61
C MET A 228 12.39 -12.96 -3.41
N TYR A 229 12.06 -11.95 -4.22
CA TYR A 229 10.89 -11.97 -5.10
C TYR A 229 10.98 -13.13 -6.09
N VAL A 230 12.13 -13.34 -6.75
CA VAL A 230 12.33 -14.43 -7.72
C VAL A 230 12.17 -15.78 -7.04
N VAL A 231 12.82 -15.99 -5.89
CA VAL A 231 12.71 -17.22 -5.10
C VAL A 231 11.27 -17.48 -4.69
N LEU A 232 10.58 -16.51 -4.09
CA LEU A 232 9.19 -16.67 -3.65
C LEU A 232 8.21 -16.83 -4.82
N LYS A 233 8.48 -16.22 -5.98
CA LYS A 233 7.71 -16.42 -7.21
C LYS A 233 7.87 -17.84 -7.72
N PHE A 234 9.10 -18.37 -7.72
CA PHE A 234 9.40 -19.76 -8.10
C PHE A 234 8.72 -20.75 -7.15
N ILE A 235 8.88 -20.57 -5.82
CA ILE A 235 8.23 -21.42 -4.82
C ILE A 235 6.71 -21.40 -5.01
N LYS A 236 6.11 -20.22 -5.20
CA LYS A 236 4.66 -20.08 -5.43
C LYS A 236 4.19 -20.80 -6.71
N SER A 237 4.97 -20.78 -7.78
CA SER A 237 4.57 -21.34 -9.08
C SER A 237 4.87 -22.83 -9.23
N ARG A 238 5.86 -23.36 -8.50
CA ARG A 238 6.36 -24.74 -8.66
C ARG A 238 6.10 -25.65 -7.47
N THR A 239 5.66 -25.13 -6.32
CA THR A 239 5.52 -25.94 -5.08
C THR A 239 4.24 -25.61 -4.31
N SER A 240 3.90 -26.44 -3.32
CA SER A 240 2.82 -26.22 -2.36
C SER A 240 3.28 -25.62 -1.02
N LEU A 241 4.57 -25.28 -0.88
CA LEU A 241 5.17 -24.86 0.40
C LEU A 241 4.49 -23.62 1.02
N LEU A 242 4.02 -22.70 0.18
CA LEU A 242 3.32 -21.47 0.60
C LEU A 242 1.80 -21.63 0.66
N ASN A 243 1.26 -22.84 0.51
CA ASN A 243 -0.16 -23.10 0.72
C ASN A 243 -0.41 -23.27 2.22
N GLU A 244 -1.50 -22.66 2.70
CA GLU A 244 -1.98 -22.91 4.05
C GLU A 244 -2.67 -24.28 4.07
N SER A 245 -2.38 -25.09 5.10
CA SER A 245 -3.15 -26.31 5.36
C SER A 245 -4.63 -25.97 5.53
N ARG A 246 -5.51 -26.90 5.13
CA ARG A 246 -6.97 -26.70 5.22
C ARG A 246 -7.38 -26.29 6.62
#